data_AF-A0A944XEJ0-F1
#
_entry.id   AF-A0A944XEJ0-F1
#
_cell.length_a   1.000
_cell.length_b   1.000
_cell.length_c   1.000
_cell.angle_alpha   90.00
_cell.angle_beta   90.00
_cell.angle_gamma   90.00
#
_symmetry.space_group_name_H-M   'P 1'
#
loop_
_entity.id
_entity.type
_entity.pdbx_description
1 polymer ?
#
loop_
_entity_poly.entity_id
_entity_poly.type
_entity_poly.pdbx_seq_one_letter_code
_entity_poly.pdbx_strand_id
1 'polypeptide(L)'
;MQKIKFDKFFFLGLFVVGSVLANQYVNFVRWQDPTEMLWFCDFTAVILGLGLIFRNKIMVTLAFTMAVPAQFRWILDFLLEQIGMGAGRTAELAGYGSTVFWLSVNLHTIVIPISFFGVWKLGFSKKALIPILVYGFVLLTATFLLTVPEENINCVFYACDASNPGSGYLKYFLIKNLLFWEITFALSFLISKKIAEFFVERNKK
;
A
#
# COMPACT_ATOMS: atom_id res chain seq x y z
N MET A 1 -19.65 1.62 37.57
CA MET A 1 -19.07 1.01 36.36
C MET A 1 -18.56 2.11 35.43
N GLN A 2 -17.24 2.18 35.21
CA GLN A 2 -16.65 3.09 34.22
C GLN A 2 -16.98 2.55 32.82
N LYS A 3 -17.64 3.35 31.98
CA LYS A 3 -17.88 2.97 30.57
C LYS A 3 -16.53 2.98 29.84
N ILE A 4 -16.09 1.81 29.37
CA ILE A 4 -14.93 1.70 28.47
C ILE A 4 -15.23 2.55 27.23
N LYS A 5 -14.46 3.61 27.00
CA LYS A 5 -14.58 4.43 25.79
C LYS A 5 -13.86 3.70 24.66
N PHE A 6 -14.63 3.29 23.64
CA PHE A 6 -14.09 2.64 22.45
C PHE A 6 -13.18 3.61 21.67
N ASP A 7 -11.89 3.29 21.61
CA ASP A 7 -10.93 4.04 20.79
C ASP A 7 -10.97 3.54 19.35
N LYS A 8 -11.70 4.28 18.50
CA LYS A 8 -11.85 3.98 17.07
C LYS A 8 -10.50 3.93 16.34
N PHE A 9 -9.53 4.77 16.71
CA PHE A 9 -8.21 4.79 16.05
C PHE A 9 -7.42 3.53 16.37
N PHE A 10 -7.40 3.16 17.65
CA PHE A 10 -6.73 1.94 18.08
C PHE A 10 -7.34 0.71 17.42
N PHE A 11 -8.67 0.61 17.41
CA PHE A 11 -9.38 -0.50 16.75
C PHE A 11 -9.10 -0.58 15.25
N LEU A 12 -9.22 0.54 14.50
CA LEU A 12 -8.95 0.55 13.07
C LEU A 12 -7.48 0.22 12.77
N GLY A 13 -6.56 0.70 13.61
CA GLY A 13 -5.15 0.39 13.47
C GLY A 13 -4.85 -1.09 13.68
N LEU A 14 -5.41 -1.71 14.72
CA LEU A 14 -5.32 -3.16 14.93
C LEU A 14 -5.97 -3.95 13.79
N PHE A 15 -7.11 -3.49 13.29
CA PHE A 15 -7.80 -4.14 12.16
C PHE A 15 -6.93 -4.14 10.89
N VAL A 16 -6.32 -3.01 10.55
CA VAL A 16 -5.41 -2.92 9.39
C VAL A 16 -4.18 -3.80 9.58
N VAL A 17 -3.52 -3.75 10.75
CA VAL A 17 -2.36 -4.63 11.03
C VAL A 17 -2.76 -6.10 10.96
N GLY A 18 -3.88 -6.48 11.56
CA GLY A 18 -4.40 -7.85 11.49
C GLY A 18 -4.70 -8.29 10.06
N SER A 19 -5.21 -7.39 9.21
CA SER A 19 -5.46 -7.67 7.79
C SER A 19 -4.16 -7.93 7.03
N VAL A 20 -3.09 -7.16 7.31
CA VAL A 20 -1.76 -7.42 6.76
C VAL A 20 -1.23 -8.77 7.25
N LEU A 21 -1.28 -9.05 8.55
CA LEU A 21 -0.80 -10.31 9.11
C LEU A 21 -1.52 -11.53 8.50
N ALA A 22 -2.82 -11.42 8.28
CA ALA A 22 -3.58 -12.47 7.62
C ALA A 22 -3.16 -12.63 6.15
N ASN A 23 -3.03 -11.54 5.39
CA ASN A 23 -2.56 -11.56 4.00
C ASN A 23 -1.15 -12.20 3.89
N GLN A 24 -0.25 -11.81 4.79
CA GLN A 24 1.12 -12.32 4.85
C GLN A 24 1.19 -13.78 5.30
N TYR A 25 0.29 -14.22 6.19
CA TYR A 25 0.17 -15.64 6.52
C TYR A 25 -0.19 -16.47 5.28
N VAL A 26 -1.16 -16.00 4.47
CA VAL A 26 -1.50 -16.67 3.21
C VAL A 26 -0.32 -16.68 2.25
N ASN A 27 0.36 -15.55 2.08
CA ASN A 27 1.53 -15.47 1.23
C ASN A 27 2.62 -16.44 1.70
N PHE A 28 2.92 -16.49 3.00
CA PHE A 28 3.94 -17.37 3.55
C PHE A 28 3.60 -18.86 3.37
N VAL A 29 2.35 -19.25 3.60
CA VAL A 29 1.91 -20.65 3.42
C VAL A 29 1.99 -21.07 1.95
N ARG A 30 1.77 -20.15 1.01
CA ARG A 30 1.74 -20.45 -0.43
C ARG A 30 3.10 -20.36 -1.11
N TRP A 31 3.85 -19.32 -0.79
CA TRP A 31 5.08 -18.95 -1.50
C TRP A 31 6.33 -19.23 -0.70
N GLN A 32 6.23 -19.46 0.62
CA GLN A 32 7.36 -19.61 1.54
C GLN A 32 8.36 -18.44 1.47
N ASP A 33 7.88 -17.28 1.01
CA ASP A 33 8.68 -16.10 0.76
C ASP A 33 8.31 -14.98 1.75
N PRO A 34 9.18 -14.64 2.71
CA PRO A 34 8.93 -13.56 3.66
C PRO A 34 9.11 -12.16 3.03
N THR A 35 9.70 -12.06 1.84
CA THR A 35 9.93 -10.78 1.16
C THR A 35 8.65 -10.18 0.61
N GLU A 36 7.56 -10.94 0.56
CA GLU A 36 6.19 -10.50 0.26
C GLU A 36 5.67 -9.37 1.17
N MET A 37 6.30 -9.12 2.32
CA MET A 37 6.02 -7.94 3.15
C MET A 37 6.54 -6.63 2.52
N LEU A 38 7.48 -6.71 1.57
CA LEU A 38 8.11 -5.55 0.93
C LEU A 38 7.22 -4.91 -0.15
N TRP A 39 6.08 -5.51 -0.51
CA TRP A 39 5.11 -4.84 -1.38
C TRP A 39 4.67 -3.49 -0.81
N PHE A 40 4.59 -2.49 -1.68
CA PHE A 40 4.11 -1.16 -1.29
C PHE A 40 2.75 -1.23 -0.59
N CYS A 41 1.83 -2.09 -1.03
CA CYS A 41 0.50 -2.21 -0.45
C CYS A 41 0.54 -2.70 1.01
N ASP A 42 1.26 -3.78 1.28
CA ASP A 42 1.40 -4.35 2.63
C ASP A 42 2.13 -3.40 3.57
N PHE A 43 3.31 -2.91 3.17
CA PHE A 43 4.11 -2.06 4.05
C PHE A 43 3.41 -0.70 4.32
N THR A 44 2.72 -0.14 3.34
CA THR A 44 1.91 1.07 3.53
C THR A 44 0.76 0.82 4.50
N ALA A 45 0.13 -0.35 4.45
CA ALA A 45 -0.92 -0.73 5.40
C ALA A 45 -0.37 -0.90 6.83
N VAL A 46 0.83 -1.45 7.00
CA VAL A 46 1.51 -1.48 8.32
C VAL A 46 1.73 -0.05 8.84
N ILE A 47 2.26 0.86 8.01
CA ILE A 47 2.46 2.27 8.40
C ILE A 47 1.12 2.92 8.77
N LEU A 48 0.05 2.65 8.02
CA LEU A 48 -1.29 3.14 8.34
C LEU A 48 -1.75 2.64 9.71
N GLY A 49 -1.65 1.33 9.96
CA GLY A 49 -2.06 0.71 11.20
C GLY A 49 -1.35 1.30 12.42
N LEU A 50 -0.01 1.39 12.35
CA LEU A 50 0.80 2.03 13.39
C LEU A 50 0.48 3.53 13.53
N GLY A 51 0.31 4.23 12.40
CA GLY A 51 -0.07 5.64 12.38
C GLY A 51 -1.40 5.91 13.08
N LEU A 52 -2.39 5.02 12.96
CA LEU A 52 -3.66 5.13 13.66
C LEU A 52 -3.51 4.80 15.16
N ILE A 53 -2.81 3.71 15.50
CA ILE A 53 -2.57 3.31 16.91
C ILE A 53 -1.89 4.45 17.69
N PHE A 54 -0.84 5.04 17.10
CA PHE A 54 -0.10 6.14 17.73
C PHE A 54 -0.69 7.53 17.44
N ARG A 55 -1.81 7.59 16.71
CA ARG A 55 -2.45 8.84 16.25
C ARG A 55 -1.44 9.80 15.57
N ASN A 56 -0.48 9.22 14.85
CA ASN A 56 0.59 9.94 14.18
C ASN A 56 0.12 10.46 12.82
N LYS A 57 -0.12 11.76 12.77
CA LYS A 57 -0.57 12.49 11.58
C LYS A 57 0.36 12.33 10.36
N ILE A 58 1.68 12.23 10.56
CA ILE A 58 2.65 12.10 9.47
C ILE A 58 2.53 10.72 8.83
N MET A 59 2.50 9.66 9.63
CA MET A 59 2.36 8.27 9.15
C MET A 59 1.04 8.06 8.41
N VAL A 60 -0.06 8.59 8.94
CA VAL A 60 -1.38 8.52 8.28
C VAL A 60 -1.40 9.32 6.96
N THR A 61 -0.75 10.49 6.91
CA THR A 61 -0.62 11.27 5.67
C THR A 61 0.24 10.55 4.62
N LEU A 62 1.35 9.95 5.05
CA LEU A 62 2.20 9.10 4.21
C LEU A 62 1.36 7.97 3.65
N ALA A 63 0.68 7.21 4.51
CA ALA A 63 -0.14 6.10 4.08
C ALA A 63 -1.24 6.51 3.09
N PHE A 64 -1.95 7.61 3.33
CA PHE A 64 -2.97 8.10 2.40
C PHE A 64 -2.37 8.46 1.02
N THR A 65 -1.24 9.16 1.01
CA THR A 65 -0.55 9.57 -0.21
C THR A 65 -0.06 8.36 -1.02
N MET A 66 0.46 7.35 -0.32
CA MET A 66 1.03 6.15 -0.90
C MET A 66 -0.03 5.14 -1.34
N ALA A 67 -1.11 5.03 -0.58
CA ALA A 67 -2.15 4.03 -0.81
C ALA A 67 -2.83 4.22 -2.15
N VAL A 68 -3.08 5.45 -2.59
CA VAL A 68 -3.77 5.69 -3.87
C VAL A 68 -3.02 5.05 -5.04
N PRO A 69 -1.75 5.40 -5.35
CA PRO A 69 -1.06 4.80 -6.49
C PRO A 69 -0.74 3.30 -6.29
N ALA A 70 -0.48 2.86 -5.05
CA ALA A 70 -0.14 1.46 -4.78
C ALA A 70 -1.36 0.51 -4.85
N GLN A 71 -2.51 0.95 -4.34
CA GLN A 71 -3.70 0.10 -4.21
C GLN A 71 -4.60 0.16 -5.45
N PHE A 72 -4.58 1.27 -6.20
CA PHE A 72 -5.54 1.49 -7.30
C PHE A 72 -5.46 0.42 -8.38
N ARG A 73 -4.24 -0.02 -8.75
CA ARG A 73 -4.06 -1.08 -9.75
C ARG A 73 -4.69 -2.40 -9.30
N TRP A 74 -4.48 -2.79 -8.05
CA TRP A 74 -5.07 -3.99 -7.46
C TRP A 74 -6.59 -3.92 -7.40
N ILE A 75 -7.15 -2.80 -6.93
CA ILE A 75 -8.60 -2.62 -6.86
C ILE A 75 -9.23 -2.75 -8.26
N LEU A 76 -8.61 -2.13 -9.28
CA LEU A 76 -9.10 -2.24 -10.65
C LEU A 76 -9.05 -3.70 -11.15
N ASP A 77 -7.94 -4.40 -10.91
CA ASP A 77 -7.76 -5.78 -11.36
C ASP A 77 -8.71 -6.75 -10.62
N PHE A 78 -8.98 -6.55 -9.33
CA PHE A 78 -9.99 -7.30 -8.58
C PHE A 78 -11.40 -7.10 -9.14
N LEU A 79 -11.73 -5.88 -9.58
CA LEU A 79 -13.02 -5.59 -10.23
C LEU A 79 -13.12 -6.27 -11.60
N LEU A 80 -12.04 -6.30 -12.37
CA LEU A 80 -11.97 -7.01 -13.65
C LEU A 80 -12.09 -8.54 -13.45
N GLU A 81 -11.52 -9.08 -12.37
CA GLU A 81 -11.65 -10.50 -12.06
C GLU A 81 -13.11 -10.91 -11.78
N GLN A 82 -13.95 -10.00 -11.27
CA GLN A 82 -15.38 -10.32 -11.07
C GLN A 82 -16.13 -10.60 -12.38
N ILE A 83 -15.58 -10.20 -13.52
CA ILE A 83 -16.12 -10.47 -14.86
C ILE A 83 -15.21 -11.42 -15.67
N GLY A 84 -14.27 -12.11 -15.00
CA GLY A 84 -13.35 -13.07 -15.63
C GLY A 84 -12.24 -12.44 -16.47
N MET A 85 -11.92 -11.17 -16.21
CA MET A 85 -10.90 -10.40 -16.93
C MET A 85 -9.70 -9.98 -16.06
N GLY A 86 -9.57 -10.55 -14.86
CA GLY A 86 -8.41 -10.27 -14.01
C GLY A 86 -7.14 -10.90 -14.62
N ALA A 87 -6.00 -10.32 -14.29
CA ALA A 87 -4.72 -10.73 -14.86
C ALA A 87 -3.67 -11.05 -13.79
N GLY A 88 -2.62 -11.77 -14.22
CA GLY A 88 -1.45 -12.07 -13.39
C GLY A 88 -1.81 -12.60 -12.01
N ARG A 89 -1.30 -11.93 -10.98
CA ARG A 89 -1.43 -12.36 -9.59
C ARG A 89 -2.87 -12.31 -9.06
N THR A 90 -3.75 -11.48 -9.61
CA THR A 90 -5.16 -11.44 -9.20
C THR A 90 -5.91 -12.70 -9.62
N ALA A 91 -5.77 -13.09 -10.89
CA ALA A 91 -6.36 -14.33 -11.41
C ALA A 91 -5.80 -15.56 -10.67
N GLU A 92 -4.51 -15.53 -10.34
CA GLU A 92 -3.87 -16.56 -9.54
C GLU A 92 -4.49 -16.68 -8.13
N LEU A 93 -4.67 -15.54 -7.44
CA LEU A 93 -5.32 -15.49 -6.13
C LEU A 93 -6.76 -16.03 -6.17
N ALA A 94 -7.50 -15.76 -7.26
CA ALA A 94 -8.84 -16.32 -7.46
C ALA A 94 -8.81 -17.85 -7.59
N GLY A 95 -7.80 -18.40 -8.26
CA GLY A 95 -7.57 -19.84 -8.38
C GLY A 95 -7.28 -20.56 -7.06
N TYR A 96 -6.78 -19.84 -6.04
CA TYR A 96 -6.52 -20.40 -4.70
C TYR A 96 -7.76 -20.51 -3.80
N GLY A 97 -8.92 -20.06 -4.28
CA GLY A 97 -10.19 -20.16 -3.60
C GLY A 97 -10.67 -18.84 -3.00
N SER A 98 -11.98 -18.77 -2.76
CA SER A 98 -12.68 -17.53 -2.39
C SER A 98 -12.13 -16.86 -1.13
N THR A 99 -11.77 -17.64 -0.11
CA THR A 99 -11.24 -17.08 1.16
C THR A 99 -9.93 -16.33 0.94
N VAL A 100 -9.00 -16.90 0.17
CA VAL A 100 -7.70 -16.26 -0.13
C VAL A 100 -7.91 -15.00 -0.96
N PHE A 101 -8.75 -15.09 -1.98
CA PHE A 101 -9.09 -13.96 -2.84
C PHE A 101 -9.67 -12.79 -2.03
N TRP A 102 -10.71 -13.03 -1.23
CA TRP A 102 -11.38 -11.97 -0.48
C TRP A 102 -10.52 -11.39 0.65
N LEU A 103 -9.57 -12.15 1.19
CA LEU A 103 -8.60 -11.62 2.15
C LEU A 103 -7.70 -10.56 1.50
N SER A 104 -7.19 -10.84 0.29
CA SER A 104 -6.37 -9.88 -0.45
C SER A 104 -7.19 -8.66 -0.88
N VAL A 105 -8.41 -8.88 -1.41
CA VAL A 105 -9.34 -7.79 -1.74
C VAL A 105 -9.60 -6.90 -0.53
N ASN A 106 -9.83 -7.50 0.64
CA ASN A 106 -10.08 -6.76 1.87
C ASN A 106 -8.93 -5.78 2.17
N LEU A 107 -7.70 -6.27 2.23
CA LEU A 107 -6.53 -5.42 2.49
C LEU A 107 -6.44 -4.23 1.52
N HIS A 108 -6.55 -4.50 0.22
CA HIS A 108 -6.34 -3.46 -0.79
C HIS A 108 -7.46 -2.42 -0.82
N THR A 109 -8.70 -2.84 -0.55
CA THR A 109 -9.87 -1.96 -0.57
C THR A 109 -10.04 -1.11 0.70
N ILE A 110 -9.61 -1.60 1.88
CA ILE A 110 -9.81 -0.87 3.15
C ILE A 110 -8.76 0.23 3.38
N VAL A 111 -7.56 0.12 2.81
CA VAL A 111 -6.44 1.01 3.15
C VAL A 111 -6.70 2.45 2.72
N ILE A 112 -7.27 2.67 1.52
CA ILE A 112 -7.63 4.02 1.04
C ILE A 112 -8.69 4.69 1.94
N PRO A 113 -9.88 4.11 2.19
CA PRO A 113 -10.89 4.76 3.01
C PRO A 113 -10.44 4.96 4.47
N ILE A 114 -9.70 4.02 5.05
CA ILE A 114 -9.20 4.16 6.43
C ILE A 114 -8.11 5.24 6.53
N SER A 115 -7.17 5.31 5.58
CA SER A 115 -6.17 6.38 5.56
C SER A 115 -6.78 7.75 5.32
N PHE A 116 -7.78 7.85 4.43
CA PHE A 116 -8.57 9.06 4.24
C PHE A 116 -9.29 9.48 5.54
N PHE A 117 -9.96 8.54 6.22
CA PHE A 117 -10.57 8.80 7.53
C PHE A 117 -9.55 9.34 8.54
N GLY A 118 -8.37 8.72 8.59
CA GLY A 118 -7.29 9.16 9.46
C GLY A 118 -6.83 10.59 9.16
N VAL A 119 -6.61 10.93 7.89
CA VAL A 119 -6.27 12.30 7.45
C VAL A 119 -7.41 13.27 7.75
N TRP A 120 -8.66 12.87 7.55
CA TRP A 120 -9.82 13.70 7.86
C TRP A 120 -9.91 14.04 9.34
N LYS A 121 -9.59 13.08 10.23
CA LYS A 121 -9.69 13.27 11.69
C LYS A 121 -8.44 13.86 12.34
N LEU A 122 -7.24 13.51 11.89
CA LEU A 122 -5.97 14.01 12.46
C LEU A 122 -5.42 15.22 11.68
N GLY A 123 -5.96 15.48 10.49
CA GLY A 123 -5.51 16.47 9.53
C GLY A 123 -4.40 15.96 8.60
N PHE A 124 -4.15 16.69 7.52
CA PHE A 124 -3.05 16.42 6.59
C PHE A 124 -1.74 17.09 7.04
N SER A 125 -0.61 16.38 7.03
CA SER A 125 0.70 16.92 7.40
C SER A 125 1.55 17.29 6.19
N LYS A 126 1.81 18.59 6.00
CA LYS A 126 2.72 19.06 4.94
C LYS A 126 4.15 18.57 5.14
N LYS A 127 4.54 18.22 6.36
CA LYS A 127 5.86 17.67 6.70
C LYS A 127 6.04 16.22 6.25
N ALA A 128 4.99 15.55 5.76
CA ALA A 128 5.06 14.15 5.34
C ALA A 128 5.75 13.95 3.98
N LEU A 129 5.95 15.00 3.17
CA LEU A 129 6.59 14.87 1.85
C LEU A 129 7.97 14.21 1.94
N ILE A 130 8.85 14.69 2.82
CA ILE A 130 10.18 14.09 2.98
C ILE A 130 10.09 12.62 3.42
N PRO A 131 9.35 12.27 4.51
CA PRO A 131 9.12 10.87 4.87
C PRO A 131 8.57 9.99 3.74
N ILE A 132 7.69 10.51 2.88
CA ILE A 132 7.13 9.79 1.73
C ILE A 132 8.24 9.44 0.71
N LEU A 133 9.10 10.40 0.38
CA LEU A 133 10.19 10.18 -0.59
C LEU A 133 11.27 9.26 0.00
N VAL A 134 11.62 9.44 1.27
CA VAL A 134 12.54 8.54 1.98
C VAL A 134 11.97 7.13 2.02
N TYR A 135 10.66 7.00 2.27
CA TYR A 135 9.97 5.71 2.28
C TYR A 135 10.04 5.00 0.93
N GLY A 136 9.70 5.68 -0.16
CA GLY A 136 9.78 5.13 -1.53
C GLY A 136 11.18 4.62 -1.85
N PHE A 137 12.18 5.48 -1.65
CA PHE A 137 13.59 5.15 -1.85
C PHE A 137 14.05 3.95 -1.03
N VAL A 138 13.79 3.95 0.28
CA VAL A 138 14.22 2.88 1.18
C VAL A 138 13.54 1.57 0.85
N LEU A 139 12.23 1.56 0.62
CA LEU A 139 11.49 0.34 0.34
C LEU A 139 11.92 -0.29 -0.99
N LEU A 140 12.06 0.50 -2.06
CA LEU A 140 12.52 -0.01 -3.35
C LEU A 140 13.96 -0.52 -3.31
N THR A 141 14.84 0.21 -2.62
CA THR A 141 16.24 -0.22 -2.44
C THR A 141 16.31 -1.52 -1.63
N ALA A 142 15.54 -1.60 -0.53
CA ALA A 142 15.46 -2.81 0.27
C ALA A 142 14.89 -3.98 -0.53
N THR A 143 13.84 -3.74 -1.33
CA THR A 143 13.28 -4.75 -2.24
C THR A 143 14.36 -5.26 -3.18
N PHE A 144 15.07 -4.38 -3.90
CA PHE A 144 16.12 -4.77 -4.83
C PHE A 144 17.24 -5.60 -4.19
N LEU A 145 17.62 -5.29 -2.95
CA LEU A 145 18.72 -5.96 -2.25
C LEU A 145 18.32 -7.30 -1.60
N LEU A 146 17.04 -7.47 -1.27
CA LEU A 146 16.55 -8.60 -0.48
C LEU A 146 15.73 -9.61 -1.29
N THR A 147 15.41 -9.30 -2.55
CA THR A 147 14.59 -10.14 -3.44
C THR A 147 15.41 -10.62 -4.64
N VAL A 148 14.89 -11.60 -5.37
CA VAL A 148 15.45 -12.07 -6.64
C VAL A 148 14.61 -11.63 -7.85
N PRO A 149 15.19 -11.53 -9.06
CA PRO A 149 14.45 -11.14 -10.27
C PRO A 149 13.17 -11.95 -10.54
N GLU A 150 13.13 -13.22 -10.11
CA GLU A 150 11.97 -14.08 -10.27
C GLU A 150 10.75 -13.61 -9.45
N GLU A 151 10.97 -12.96 -8.30
CA GLU A 151 9.91 -12.43 -7.42
C GLU A 151 9.39 -11.08 -7.93
N ASN A 152 10.27 -10.24 -8.47
CA ASN A 152 9.99 -8.91 -9.04
C ASN A 152 9.00 -8.05 -8.24
N ILE A 153 9.12 -8.08 -6.91
CA ILE A 153 8.30 -7.27 -5.99
C ILE A 153 8.47 -5.79 -6.30
N ASN A 154 7.36 -5.04 -6.28
CA ASN A 154 7.30 -3.62 -6.70
C ASN A 154 7.88 -3.36 -8.10
N CYS A 155 8.02 -4.42 -8.90
CA CYS A 155 8.56 -4.40 -10.24
C CYS A 155 9.96 -3.83 -10.28
N VAL A 156 10.79 -4.11 -9.26
CA VAL A 156 12.08 -3.44 -9.08
C VAL A 156 13.15 -3.88 -10.10
N PHE A 157 13.01 -5.07 -10.70
CA PHE A 157 13.95 -5.62 -11.66
C PHE A 157 13.52 -5.37 -13.11
N TYR A 158 12.22 -5.49 -13.40
CA TYR A 158 11.64 -5.24 -14.73
C TYR A 158 10.16 -4.88 -14.62
N ALA A 159 9.55 -4.47 -15.74
CA ALA A 159 8.15 -4.03 -15.75
C ALA A 159 7.20 -5.14 -15.26
N CYS A 160 6.17 -4.78 -14.49
CA CYS A 160 5.27 -5.72 -13.83
C CYS A 160 4.51 -6.67 -14.77
N ASP A 161 4.38 -6.26 -16.03
CA ASP A 161 3.67 -6.92 -17.12
C ASP A 161 4.61 -7.60 -18.12
N ALA A 162 5.92 -7.53 -17.89
CA ALA A 162 6.93 -8.15 -18.73
C ALA A 162 7.41 -9.49 -18.15
N SER A 163 7.72 -10.44 -19.03
CA SER A 163 8.51 -11.62 -18.68
C SER A 163 9.95 -11.22 -18.34
N ASN A 164 10.61 -11.97 -17.44
CA ASN A 164 11.99 -11.72 -17.03
C ASN A 164 12.91 -11.52 -18.26
N PRO A 165 13.45 -10.30 -18.47
CA PRO A 165 14.22 -9.96 -19.67
C PRO A 165 15.69 -10.39 -19.58
N GLY A 166 16.12 -11.04 -18.49
CA GLY A 166 17.50 -11.42 -18.24
C GLY A 166 18.37 -10.31 -17.63
N SER A 167 19.62 -10.64 -17.29
CA SER A 167 20.48 -9.83 -16.41
C SER A 167 20.96 -8.49 -16.99
N GLY A 168 21.00 -8.34 -18.31
CA GLY A 168 21.49 -7.12 -18.99
C GLY A 168 20.57 -5.90 -18.83
N TYR A 169 19.28 -6.10 -18.57
CA TYR A 169 18.27 -5.04 -18.47
C TYR A 169 18.22 -4.37 -17.08
N LEU A 170 18.83 -5.01 -16.07
CA LEU A 170 18.62 -4.69 -14.65
C LEU A 170 19.30 -3.40 -14.19
N LYS A 171 20.45 -3.02 -14.78
CA LYS A 171 21.28 -1.90 -14.27
C LYS A 171 20.61 -0.53 -14.33
N TYR A 172 19.74 -0.29 -15.32
CA TYR A 172 19.06 1.00 -15.48
C TYR A 172 17.61 0.96 -14.98
N PHE A 173 17.09 -0.22 -14.68
CA PHE A 173 15.69 -0.37 -14.29
C PHE A 173 15.42 0.15 -12.88
N LEU A 174 16.30 -0.12 -11.91
CA LEU A 174 16.13 0.37 -10.54
C LEU A 174 16.05 1.90 -10.48
N ILE A 175 16.99 2.60 -11.13
CA ILE A 175 17.00 4.08 -11.12
C ILE A 175 15.75 4.63 -11.81
N LYS A 176 15.36 4.05 -12.96
CA LYS A 176 14.14 4.44 -13.67
C LYS A 176 12.90 4.23 -12.79
N ASN A 177 12.82 3.10 -12.10
CA ASN A 177 11.69 2.75 -11.24
C ASN A 177 11.63 3.64 -9.99
N LEU A 178 12.78 3.91 -9.35
CA LEU A 178 12.90 4.89 -8.28
C LEU A 178 12.36 6.25 -8.72
N LEU A 179 12.88 6.81 -9.82
CA LEU A 179 12.42 8.10 -10.33
C LEU A 179 10.92 8.10 -10.63
N PHE A 180 10.40 7.04 -11.24
CA PHE A 180 8.97 6.90 -11.53
C PHE A 180 8.12 6.96 -10.26
N TRP A 181 8.47 6.18 -9.23
CA TRP A 181 7.71 6.15 -7.98
C TRP A 181 7.85 7.44 -7.19
N GLU A 182 9.04 8.03 -7.09
CA GLU A 182 9.26 9.30 -6.39
C GLU A 182 8.43 10.45 -7.02
N ILE A 183 8.39 10.54 -8.35
CA ILE A 183 7.54 11.50 -9.06
C ILE A 183 6.07 11.20 -8.80
N THR A 184 5.66 9.94 -8.87
CA THR A 184 4.28 9.51 -8.60
C THR A 184 3.84 9.88 -7.18
N PHE A 185 4.70 9.68 -6.18
CA PHE A 185 4.42 10.01 -4.79
C PHE A 185 4.39 11.52 -4.54
N ALA A 186 5.29 12.28 -5.16
CA ALA A 186 5.25 13.74 -5.11
C ALA A 186 3.95 14.31 -5.71
N LEU A 187 3.51 13.79 -6.87
CA LEU A 187 2.24 14.19 -7.49
C LEU A 187 1.04 13.76 -6.64
N SER A 188 1.03 12.53 -6.15
CA SER A 188 -0.01 12.02 -5.25
C SER A 188 -0.11 12.87 -3.97
N PHE A 189 1.02 13.35 -3.44
CA PHE A 189 1.05 14.23 -2.28
C PHE A 189 0.35 15.57 -2.55
N LEU A 190 0.59 16.18 -3.72
CA LEU A 190 -0.06 17.42 -4.12
C LEU A 190 -1.58 17.25 -4.27
N ILE A 191 -2.01 16.14 -4.89
CA ILE A 191 -3.44 15.81 -5.04
C ILE A 191 -4.07 15.56 -3.66
N SER A 192 -3.44 14.72 -2.83
CA SER A 192 -3.91 14.38 -1.48
C SER A 192 -4.04 15.61 -0.60
N LYS A 193 -3.09 16.55 -0.71
CA LYS A 193 -3.14 17.84 -0.02
C LYS A 193 -4.37 18.66 -0.45
N LYS A 194 -4.64 18.76 -1.75
CA LYS A 194 -5.81 19.49 -2.27
C LYS A 194 -7.13 18.86 -1.82
N ILE A 195 -7.22 17.54 -1.84
CA ILE A 195 -8.36 16.79 -1.32
C ILE A 195 -8.57 17.12 0.16
N ALA A 196 -7.51 17.04 0.98
CA ALA A 196 -7.61 17.33 2.40
C ALA A 196 -8.01 18.80 2.69
N GLU A 197 -7.44 19.77 1.95
CA GLU A 197 -7.80 21.19 2.07
C GLU A 197 -9.30 21.40 1.79
N PHE A 198 -9.84 20.81 0.72
CA PHE A 198 -11.25 20.87 0.36
C PHE A 198 -12.18 20.35 1.47
N PHE A 199 -11.87 19.21 2.09
CA PHE A 199 -12.69 18.65 3.16
C PHE A 199 -12.57 19.42 4.48
N VAL A 200 -11.41 20.00 4.79
CA VAL A 200 -11.24 20.84 5.98
C VAL A 200 -12.05 22.13 5.88
N GLU A 201 -12.08 22.77 4.71
CA GLU A 201 -12.87 23.99 4.48
C GLU A 201 -14.38 23.75 4.64
N ARG A 202 -14.89 22.60 4.18
CA ARG A 202 -16.31 22.26 4.33
C ARG A 202 -16.75 21.99 5.76
N ASN A 203 -15.88 21.48 6.63
CA ASN A 203 -16.24 21.21 8.03
C ASN A 203 -16.26 22.47 8.92
N LYS A 204 -15.85 23.63 8.39
CA LYS A 204 -15.90 24.92 9.10
C LYS A 204 -17.16 25.73 8.79
N LYS A 205 -17.97 25.30 7.81
CA LYS A 205 -19.25 25.90 7.44
C LYS A 205 -20.38 25.07 8.05
#